data_AF-A0A9Q0YRQ6-F1
#
_entry.id   AF-A0A9Q0YRQ6-F1
#
_cell.length_a   1.000
_cell.length_b   1.000
_cell.length_c   1.000
_cell.angle_alpha   90.00
_cell.angle_beta   90.00
_cell.angle_gamma   90.00
#
_symmetry.space_group_name_H-M   'P 1'
#
loop_
_entity.id
_entity.type
_entity.pdbx_description
1 polymer ?
#
loop_
_entity_poly.entity_id
_entity_poly.type
_entity_poly.pdbx_seq_one_letter_code
_entity_poly.pdbx_strand_id
1 'polypeptide(L)'
;MSSQKFRLTLLRFSQEVSARDAIKIAKMYGLDGSTQDRISRSDPGLTLLTALEQRRILYEDEKAVNKFCQDLYDLGLDHLVEQFKKFFSNLTAKPLPRQSRLPAAQSVGRSDAGNVVSGTSDQVRAHHQSAREDVPENVVSTDVSDRALSELSNYIGDEWQQIAIESLSLKSYNIAELNEDYKKFRDKVYAMFVMWRKKNAGTATTAVLLEKLQARSDVEMEALDALRKYL
;
A
#
# COMPACT_ATOMS: atom_id res chain seq x y z
N MET A 1 -18.63 -19.48 6.90
CA MET A 1 -18.92 -18.94 8.24
C MET A 1 -19.93 -17.81 8.08
N SER A 2 -20.83 -17.54 9.03
CA SER A 2 -21.76 -16.41 8.90
C SER A 2 -21.05 -15.09 9.21
N SER A 3 -21.33 -14.06 8.39
CA SER A 3 -20.82 -12.69 8.55
C SER A 3 -20.97 -12.12 9.95
N GLN A 4 -22.11 -12.38 10.59
CA GLN A 4 -22.36 -11.93 11.96
C GLN A 4 -21.42 -12.60 12.97
N LYS A 5 -21.12 -13.89 12.79
CA LYS A 5 -20.19 -14.62 13.66
C LYS A 5 -18.76 -14.11 13.49
N PHE A 6 -18.36 -13.74 12.26
CA PHE A 6 -17.05 -13.14 12.00
C PHE A 6 -16.89 -11.80 12.72
N ARG A 7 -17.85 -10.89 12.55
CA ARG A 7 -17.81 -9.56 13.17
C ARG A 7 -17.81 -9.62 14.70
N LEU A 8 -18.59 -10.52 15.30
CA LEU A 8 -18.57 -10.72 16.75
C LEU A 8 -17.23 -11.24 17.25
N THR A 9 -16.57 -12.12 16.49
CA THR A 9 -15.22 -12.59 16.82
C THR A 9 -14.19 -11.46 16.73
N LEU A 10 -14.25 -10.64 15.67
CA LEU A 10 -13.40 -9.47 15.53
C LEU A 10 -13.61 -8.47 16.69
N LEU A 11 -14.85 -8.24 17.09
CA LEU A 11 -15.16 -7.36 18.23
C LEU A 11 -14.63 -7.88 19.57
N ARG A 12 -14.57 -9.19 19.78
CA ARG A 12 -13.90 -9.77 20.96
C ARG A 12 -12.39 -9.64 20.85
N PHE A 13 -11.86 -9.87 19.66
CA PHE A 13 -10.43 -9.71 19.40
C PHE A 13 -9.96 -8.27 19.63
N SER A 14 -10.74 -7.25 19.26
CA SER A 14 -10.34 -5.85 19.47
C SER A 14 -10.06 -5.51 20.93
N GLN A 15 -10.74 -6.16 21.88
CA GLN A 15 -10.55 -5.91 23.31
C GLN A 15 -9.17 -6.38 23.81
N GLU A 16 -8.54 -7.30 23.07
CA GLU A 16 -7.23 -7.86 23.41
C GLU A 16 -6.08 -7.11 22.72
N VAL A 17 -6.37 -6.20 21.78
CA VAL A 17 -5.34 -5.48 21.03
C VAL A 17 -4.93 -4.22 21.77
N SER A 18 -3.68 -4.19 22.24
CA SER A 18 -3.10 -2.99 22.85
C SER A 18 -2.89 -1.87 21.81
N ALA A 19 -2.88 -0.61 22.24
CA ALA A 19 -2.58 0.52 21.35
C ALA A 19 -1.22 0.38 20.65
N ARG A 20 -0.23 -0.16 21.36
CA ARG A 20 1.11 -0.42 20.80
C ARG A 20 1.05 -1.43 19.66
N ASP A 21 0.31 -2.51 19.83
CA ASP A 21 0.20 -3.57 18.84
C ASP A 21 -0.68 -3.12 17.66
N ALA A 22 -1.77 -2.38 17.94
CA ALA A 22 -2.59 -1.77 16.92
C ALA A 22 -1.80 -0.82 16.02
N ILE A 23 -0.91 0.02 16.58
CA ILE A 23 -0.05 0.91 15.78
C ILE A 23 0.94 0.11 14.92
N LYS A 24 1.52 -0.99 15.43
CA LYS A 24 2.41 -1.84 14.64
C LYS A 24 1.67 -2.47 13.45
N ILE A 25 0.48 -3.01 13.70
CA ILE A 25 -0.36 -3.59 12.65
C ILE A 25 -0.78 -2.52 11.65
N ALA A 26 -1.19 -1.33 12.13
CA ALA A 26 -1.56 -0.20 11.29
C ALA A 26 -0.42 0.22 10.36
N LYS A 27 0.81 0.31 10.86
CA LYS A 27 1.99 0.62 10.04
C LYS A 27 2.27 -0.45 9.00
N MET A 28 2.20 -1.72 9.37
CA MET A 28 2.41 -2.85 8.45
C MET A 28 1.43 -2.83 7.27
N TYR A 29 0.18 -2.44 7.51
CA TYR A 29 -0.86 -2.33 6.47
C TYR A 29 -0.96 -0.94 5.83
N GLY A 30 0.00 -0.05 6.11
CA GLY A 30 0.04 1.29 5.53
C GLY A 30 -1.19 2.15 5.88
N LEU A 31 -1.79 1.95 7.06
CA LEU A 31 -2.87 2.82 7.54
C LEU A 31 -2.30 4.22 7.81
N ASP A 32 -3.06 5.24 7.43
CA ASP A 32 -2.61 6.62 7.44
C ASP A 32 -2.33 7.15 8.86
N GLY A 33 -1.59 8.26 8.94
CA GLY A 33 -1.27 8.89 10.23
C GLY A 33 -2.51 9.30 11.03
N SER A 34 -3.62 9.63 10.33
CA SER A 34 -4.92 9.91 10.94
C SER A 34 -5.49 8.68 11.67
N THR A 35 -5.45 7.50 11.04
CA THR A 35 -5.88 6.25 11.67
C THR A 35 -4.97 5.89 12.85
N GLN A 36 -3.66 6.10 12.75
CA GLN A 36 -2.73 5.87 13.86
C GLN A 36 -2.99 6.82 15.05
N ASP A 37 -3.31 8.08 14.79
CA ASP A 37 -3.70 9.05 15.82
C ASP A 37 -5.05 8.67 16.46
N ARG A 38 -6.02 8.20 15.67
CA ARG A 38 -7.30 7.68 16.18
C ARG A 38 -7.13 6.43 17.04
N ILE A 39 -6.25 5.50 16.66
CA ILE A 39 -5.90 4.32 17.46
C ILE A 39 -5.35 4.74 18.83
N SER A 40 -4.63 5.85 18.90
CA SER A 40 -4.03 6.37 20.14
C SER A 40 -5.03 7.10 21.04
N ARG A 41 -6.16 7.57 20.50
CA ARG A 41 -7.17 8.39 21.21
C ARG A 41 -8.47 7.67 21.52
N SER A 42 -8.67 6.47 20.98
CA SER A 42 -9.93 5.71 21.02
C SER A 42 -9.68 4.26 21.43
N ASP A 43 -10.67 3.38 21.24
CA ASP A 43 -10.50 1.94 21.31
C ASP A 43 -9.53 1.47 20.19
N PRO A 44 -8.32 1.02 20.55
CA PRO A 44 -7.27 0.75 19.56
C PRO A 44 -7.61 -0.42 18.64
N GLY A 45 -8.17 -1.48 19.21
CA GLY A 45 -8.53 -2.68 18.46
C GLY A 45 -9.72 -2.43 17.53
N LEU A 46 -10.77 -1.75 18.01
CA LEU A 46 -11.96 -1.49 17.20
C LEU A 46 -11.63 -0.52 16.07
N THR A 47 -10.82 0.51 16.35
CA THR A 47 -10.36 1.46 15.33
C THR A 47 -9.53 0.75 14.26
N LEU A 48 -8.61 -0.11 14.68
CA LEU A 48 -7.80 -0.93 13.77
C LEU A 48 -8.67 -1.84 12.91
N LEU A 49 -9.53 -2.66 13.53
CA LEU A 49 -10.35 -3.64 12.80
C LEU A 49 -11.33 -2.97 11.84
N THR A 50 -11.91 -1.84 12.22
CA THR A 50 -12.75 -1.04 11.32
C THR A 50 -11.96 -0.59 10.10
N ALA A 51 -10.73 -0.09 10.29
CA ALA A 51 -9.88 0.34 9.18
C ALA A 51 -9.43 -0.81 8.28
N LEU A 52 -9.14 -1.99 8.87
CA LEU A 52 -8.78 -3.19 8.12
C LEU A 52 -9.98 -3.77 7.35
N GLU A 53 -11.20 -3.71 7.91
CA GLU A 53 -12.43 -4.10 7.22
C GLU A 53 -12.75 -3.14 6.06
N GLN A 54 -12.64 -1.83 6.28
CA GLN A 54 -12.85 -0.80 5.24
C GLN A 54 -11.88 -0.98 4.07
N ARG A 55 -10.63 -1.37 4.34
CA ARG A 55 -9.62 -1.67 3.30
C ARG A 55 -9.71 -3.09 2.74
N ARG A 56 -10.71 -3.88 3.14
CA ARG A 56 -10.88 -5.29 2.75
C ARG A 56 -9.63 -6.13 2.99
N ILE A 57 -8.86 -5.80 4.03
CA ILE A 57 -7.69 -6.56 4.46
C ILE A 57 -8.13 -7.76 5.31
N LEU A 58 -9.15 -7.54 6.15
CA LEU A 58 -9.82 -8.58 6.93
C LEU A 58 -11.25 -8.72 6.42
N TYR A 59 -11.53 -9.82 5.72
CA TYR A 59 -12.86 -10.23 5.28
C TYR A 59 -13.04 -11.72 5.53
N GLU A 60 -14.26 -12.25 5.35
CA GLU A 60 -14.66 -13.63 5.70
C GLU A 60 -13.88 -14.76 4.98
N ASP A 61 -12.91 -14.41 4.15
CA ASP A 61 -12.03 -15.35 3.48
C ASP A 61 -10.97 -15.90 4.43
N GLU A 62 -11.00 -17.22 4.60
CA GLU A 62 -10.05 -17.98 5.39
C GLU A 62 -8.59 -17.74 4.96
N LYS A 63 -8.34 -17.46 3.67
CA LYS A 63 -6.99 -17.13 3.18
C LYS A 63 -6.52 -15.76 3.69
N ALA A 64 -7.40 -14.76 3.67
CA ALA A 64 -7.10 -13.42 4.17
C ALA A 64 -6.86 -13.44 5.68
N VAL A 65 -7.69 -14.18 6.42
CA VAL A 65 -7.55 -14.37 7.86
C VAL A 65 -6.27 -15.11 8.22
N ASN A 66 -5.93 -16.18 7.48
CA ASN A 66 -4.66 -16.88 7.66
C ASN A 66 -3.45 -16.00 7.37
N LYS A 67 -3.50 -15.21 6.29
CA LYS A 67 -2.45 -14.26 5.96
C LYS A 67 -2.29 -13.22 7.07
N PHE A 68 -3.38 -12.66 7.59
CA PHE A 68 -3.35 -11.73 8.71
C PHE A 68 -2.68 -12.36 9.95
N CYS A 69 -3.02 -13.61 10.28
CA CYS A 69 -2.38 -14.32 11.39
C CYS A 69 -0.89 -14.57 11.16
N GLN A 70 -0.47 -14.81 9.91
CA GLN A 70 0.94 -14.94 9.57
C GLN A 70 1.67 -13.59 9.74
N ASP A 71 1.08 -12.51 9.25
CA ASP A 71 1.60 -11.15 9.40
C ASP A 71 1.75 -10.77 10.90
N LEU A 72 0.84 -11.22 11.76
CA LEU A 72 0.96 -11.06 13.23
C LEU A 72 2.13 -11.86 13.84
N TYR A 73 2.38 -13.09 13.39
CA TYR A 73 3.55 -13.85 13.82
C TYR A 73 4.86 -13.17 13.40
N ASP A 74 4.88 -12.59 12.20
CA ASP A 74 6.03 -11.87 11.66
C ASP A 74 6.33 -10.60 12.48
N LEU A 75 5.31 -9.98 13.08
CA LEU A 75 5.44 -8.88 14.05
C LEU A 75 5.80 -9.32 15.47
N GLY A 76 5.93 -10.63 15.73
CA GLY A 76 6.14 -11.16 17.08
C GLY A 76 4.93 -10.99 18.01
N LEU A 77 3.73 -10.87 17.43
CA LEU A 77 2.46 -10.74 18.16
C LEU A 77 1.82 -12.12 18.35
N ASP A 78 2.63 -13.09 18.79
CA ASP A 78 2.22 -14.50 18.96
C ASP A 78 0.97 -14.63 19.84
N HIS A 79 0.92 -13.85 20.92
CA HIS A 79 -0.20 -13.84 21.85
C HIS A 79 -1.54 -13.48 21.17
N LEU A 80 -1.53 -12.54 20.21
CA LEU A 80 -2.73 -12.16 19.46
C LEU A 80 -3.17 -13.30 18.54
N VAL A 81 -2.24 -14.00 17.91
CA VAL A 81 -2.57 -15.15 17.05
C VAL A 81 -3.14 -16.30 17.86
N GLU A 82 -2.59 -16.59 19.04
CA GLU A 82 -3.12 -17.63 19.92
C GLU A 82 -4.54 -17.29 20.40
N GLN A 83 -4.83 -16.02 20.68
CA GLN A 83 -6.21 -15.59 20.96
C GLN A 83 -7.11 -15.74 19.73
N PHE A 84 -6.61 -15.40 18.55
CA PHE A 84 -7.35 -15.53 17.30
C PHE A 84 -7.68 -17.00 16.98
N LYS A 85 -6.73 -17.92 17.20
CA LYS A 85 -6.91 -19.37 17.00
C LYS A 85 -7.97 -19.99 17.89
N LYS A 86 -8.24 -19.44 19.08
CA LYS A 86 -9.36 -19.90 19.92
C LYS A 86 -10.72 -19.75 19.23
N PHE A 87 -10.84 -18.78 18.33
CA PHE A 87 -12.06 -18.53 17.56
C PHE A 87 -12.04 -19.18 16.17
N PHE A 88 -10.85 -19.51 15.66
CA PHE A 88 -10.64 -20.12 14.34
C PHE A 88 -9.67 -21.31 14.45
N SER A 89 -10.23 -22.50 14.70
CA SER A 89 -9.46 -23.75 14.86
C SER A 89 -8.73 -24.21 13.58
N ASN A 90 -9.15 -23.71 12.41
CA ASN A 90 -8.67 -24.18 11.11
C ASN A 90 -7.48 -23.36 10.56
N LEU A 91 -6.96 -22.42 11.34
CA LEU A 91 -5.87 -21.56 10.87
C LEU A 91 -4.57 -22.33 10.71
N THR A 92 -3.95 -22.16 9.56
CA THR A 92 -2.70 -22.82 9.16
C THR A 92 -1.47 -21.96 9.45
N ALA A 93 -1.65 -20.70 9.87
CA ALA A 93 -0.56 -19.80 10.23
C ALA A 93 0.33 -20.40 11.33
N LYS A 94 1.65 -20.30 11.15
CA LYS A 94 2.65 -20.89 12.05
C LYS A 94 3.65 -19.83 12.52
N PRO A 95 4.07 -19.89 13.80
CA PRO A 95 5.11 -19.00 14.30
C PRO A 95 6.44 -19.24 13.55
N LEU A 96 7.14 -18.16 13.21
CA LEU A 96 8.48 -18.23 12.63
C LEU A 96 9.46 -18.94 13.59
N PRO A 97 10.42 -19.74 13.06
CA PRO A 97 11.50 -20.30 13.86
C PRO A 97 12.26 -19.20 14.60
N ARG A 98 12.54 -19.40 15.90
CA ARG A 98 13.15 -18.39 16.79
C ARG A 98 14.47 -17.79 16.30
N GLN A 99 15.13 -18.39 15.31
CA GLN A 99 16.43 -17.95 14.77
C GLN A 99 16.34 -16.74 13.82
N SER A 100 15.15 -16.35 13.36
CA SER A 100 14.97 -15.22 12.42
C SER A 100 14.41 -13.94 13.06
N ARG A 101 14.23 -13.89 14.38
CA ARG A 101 13.75 -12.68 15.07
C ARG A 101 14.90 -11.67 15.21
N LEU A 102 14.87 -10.62 14.40
CA LEU A 102 15.74 -9.45 14.62
C LEU A 102 15.45 -8.86 16.02
N PRO A 103 16.48 -8.56 16.82
CA PRO A 103 16.28 -7.98 18.14
C PRO A 103 15.73 -6.56 18.00
N ALA A 104 14.65 -6.25 18.73
CA ALA A 104 14.19 -4.89 18.91
C ALA A 104 15.29 -4.08 19.61
N ALA A 105 15.91 -3.15 18.88
CA ALA A 105 16.88 -2.22 19.44
C ALA A 105 16.22 -1.40 20.56
N GLN A 106 16.56 -1.75 21.80
CA GLN A 106 16.44 -0.84 22.93
C GLN A 106 17.52 0.24 22.74
N SER A 107 17.13 1.49 22.48
CA SER A 107 18.02 2.61 22.74
C SER A 107 17.43 3.44 23.88
N VAL A 108 17.96 3.14 25.06
CA VAL A 108 17.91 3.98 26.25
C VAL A 108 18.73 5.24 25.96
N GLY A 109 18.20 6.38 26.38
CA GLY A 109 18.68 7.70 25.96
C GLY A 109 20.03 8.14 26.49
N ARG A 110 20.46 9.31 26.00
CA ARG A 110 21.37 10.20 26.70
C ARG A 110 21.26 11.62 26.14
N SER A 111 20.87 12.54 27.00
CA SER A 111 21.15 13.97 26.89
C SER A 111 22.67 14.20 26.94
N ASP A 112 23.23 15.15 26.18
CA ASP A 112 23.60 16.49 26.66
C ASP A 112 24.45 17.29 25.63
N ALA A 113 24.31 18.61 25.72
CA ALA A 113 25.23 19.70 25.41
C ALA A 113 25.97 19.80 24.04
N GLY A 114 25.47 20.74 23.21
CA GLY A 114 26.15 21.96 22.73
C GLY A 114 27.54 21.87 22.06
N ASN A 115 27.66 22.43 20.85
CA ASN A 115 28.42 23.67 20.65
C ASN A 115 28.16 24.27 19.25
N VAL A 116 28.17 25.60 19.21
CA VAL A 116 28.01 26.49 18.05
C VAL A 116 29.34 26.59 17.29
N VAL A 117 29.32 26.69 15.96
CA VAL A 117 30.19 27.62 15.20
C VAL A 117 29.67 27.82 13.78
N SER A 118 29.52 29.10 13.43
CA SER A 118 29.25 29.66 12.11
C SER A 118 30.34 29.35 11.08
N GLY A 119 29.92 29.21 9.83
CA GLY A 119 30.82 29.27 8.68
C GLY A 119 30.04 29.42 7.37
N THR A 120 29.78 30.67 6.98
CA THR A 120 29.33 31.07 5.64
C THR A 120 30.48 30.96 4.63
N SER A 121 30.25 30.31 3.47
CA SER A 121 30.68 30.83 2.16
C SER A 121 30.19 29.96 0.99
N ASP A 122 29.48 30.65 0.12
CA ASP A 122 29.29 30.56 -1.33
C ASP A 122 29.94 29.46 -2.20
N GLN A 123 29.10 29.04 -3.17
CA GLN A 123 29.37 28.76 -4.59
C GLN A 123 30.51 27.81 -4.97
N VAL A 124 30.15 26.68 -5.60
CA VAL A 124 30.61 26.39 -6.98
C VAL A 124 29.55 25.63 -7.77
N ARG A 125 29.19 26.19 -8.93
CA ARG A 125 28.33 25.65 -9.97
C ARG A 125 29.20 24.94 -11.02
N ALA A 126 28.60 23.96 -11.69
CA ALA A 126 28.89 23.44 -13.04
C ALA A 126 29.84 22.22 -13.21
N HIS A 127 29.17 21.11 -13.62
CA HIS A 127 29.43 20.28 -14.81
C HIS A 127 30.80 19.60 -15.02
N HIS A 128 30.81 18.26 -15.05
CA HIS A 128 31.01 17.40 -16.26
C HIS A 128 30.97 15.91 -15.84
N GLN A 129 29.95 15.17 -16.29
CA GLN A 129 30.00 14.13 -17.35
C GLN A 129 30.57 12.77 -16.93
N SER A 130 29.69 11.75 -16.90
CA SER A 130 29.95 10.33 -17.27
C SER A 130 28.64 9.55 -17.02
N ALA A 131 27.99 8.83 -17.92
CA ALA A 131 28.20 8.50 -19.33
C ALA A 131 26.78 8.40 -19.94
N ARG A 132 26.56 9.01 -21.11
CA ARG A 132 25.37 8.72 -21.93
C ARG A 132 25.71 7.51 -22.76
N GLU A 133 25.06 6.38 -22.48
CA GLU A 133 24.95 5.31 -23.46
C GLU A 133 23.98 5.79 -24.55
N ASP A 134 24.49 5.85 -25.78
CA ASP A 134 23.74 5.98 -27.01
C ASP A 134 22.69 4.86 -27.10
N VAL A 135 21.41 5.22 -27.06
CA VAL A 135 20.33 4.33 -27.48
C VAL A 135 19.66 4.98 -28.69
N PRO A 136 19.59 4.28 -29.83
CA PRO A 136 19.12 4.86 -31.08
C PRO A 136 17.65 5.28 -30.97
N GLU A 137 17.43 6.50 -31.43
CA GLU A 137 16.15 7.15 -31.62
C GLU A 137 15.32 6.39 -32.68
N ASN A 138 14.01 6.36 -32.46
CA ASN A 138 12.95 5.91 -33.37
C ASN A 138 12.44 4.45 -33.21
N VAL A 139 11.96 4.12 -32.01
CA VAL A 139 10.81 3.22 -31.87
C VAL A 139 9.60 4.11 -31.67
N VAL A 140 8.70 4.18 -32.65
CA VAL A 140 7.37 4.78 -32.46
C VAL A 140 6.69 3.97 -31.37
N SER A 141 6.77 4.44 -30.12
CA SER A 141 6.17 3.76 -28.98
C SER A 141 4.66 3.76 -29.20
N THR A 142 4.10 2.56 -29.36
CA THR A 142 2.65 2.32 -29.38
C THR A 142 2.07 2.31 -27.97
N ASP A 143 2.88 2.57 -26.95
CA ASP A 143 2.44 2.64 -25.57
C ASP A 143 1.53 3.87 -25.38
N VAL A 144 0.63 3.75 -24.41
CA VAL A 144 -0.33 4.79 -24.08
C VAL A 144 0.40 6.09 -23.70
N SER A 145 -0.03 7.19 -24.32
CA SER A 145 0.61 8.49 -24.15
C SER A 145 0.46 9.03 -22.73
N ASP A 146 1.41 9.86 -22.29
CA ASP A 146 1.30 10.56 -21.00
C ASP A 146 0.06 11.42 -20.88
N ARG A 147 -0.38 12.00 -22.00
CA ARG A 147 -1.60 12.80 -22.05
C ARG A 147 -2.84 11.95 -21.76
N ALA A 148 -2.95 10.78 -22.39
CA ALA A 148 -4.05 9.84 -22.14
C ALA A 148 -4.08 9.37 -20.67
N LEU A 149 -2.92 9.03 -20.10
CA LEU A 149 -2.83 8.63 -18.69
C LEU A 149 -3.17 9.77 -17.73
N SER A 150 -2.73 10.99 -18.03
CA SER A 150 -3.03 12.18 -17.22
C SER A 150 -4.49 12.56 -17.29
N GLU A 151 -5.14 12.42 -18.45
CA GLU A 151 -6.57 12.65 -18.61
C GLU A 151 -7.37 11.60 -17.85
N LEU A 152 -7.05 10.32 -18.02
CA LEU A 152 -7.67 9.19 -17.32
C LEU A 152 -7.59 9.34 -15.79
N SER A 153 -6.45 9.84 -15.27
CA SER A 153 -6.27 10.04 -13.82
C SER A 153 -7.28 10.99 -13.17
N ASN A 154 -8.02 11.78 -13.95
CA ASN A 154 -9.08 12.66 -13.42
C ASN A 154 -10.39 11.93 -13.13
N TYR A 155 -10.59 10.75 -13.72
CA TYR A 155 -11.86 10.03 -13.69
C TYR A 155 -11.84 8.77 -12.83
N ILE A 156 -10.65 8.34 -12.40
CA ILE A 156 -10.51 7.20 -11.50
C ILE A 156 -10.61 7.70 -10.06
N GLY A 157 -11.55 7.12 -9.31
CA GLY A 157 -11.84 7.45 -7.93
C GLY A 157 -11.12 6.53 -6.93
N ASP A 158 -11.73 6.38 -5.76
CA ASP A 158 -11.18 5.64 -4.62
C ASP A 158 -10.86 4.17 -4.95
N GLU A 159 -11.43 3.62 -6.02
CA GLU A 159 -11.17 2.28 -6.56
C GLU A 159 -9.78 2.11 -7.20
N TRP A 160 -8.97 3.17 -7.34
CA TRP A 160 -7.67 3.12 -8.02
C TRP A 160 -6.73 2.03 -7.48
N GLN A 161 -6.75 1.77 -6.16
CA GLN A 161 -5.93 0.72 -5.56
C GLN A 161 -6.37 -0.68 -6.00
N GLN A 162 -7.68 -0.86 -6.15
CA GLN A 162 -8.25 -2.11 -6.62
C GLN A 162 -7.96 -2.31 -8.11
N ILE A 163 -8.09 -1.25 -8.92
CA ILE A 163 -7.68 -1.26 -10.34
C ILE A 163 -6.21 -1.63 -10.48
N ALA A 164 -5.33 -1.02 -9.69
CA ALA A 164 -3.90 -1.31 -9.71
C ALA A 164 -3.62 -2.79 -9.48
N ILE A 165 -4.24 -3.40 -8.48
CA ILE A 165 -3.98 -4.79 -8.11
C ILE A 165 -4.65 -5.76 -9.09
N GLU A 166 -5.93 -5.59 -9.35
CA GLU A 166 -6.75 -6.58 -10.06
C GLU A 166 -6.64 -6.45 -11.58
N SER A 167 -6.65 -5.23 -12.12
CA SER A 167 -6.62 -5.00 -13.58
C SER A 167 -5.21 -4.80 -14.12
N LEU A 168 -4.37 -4.07 -13.37
CA LEU A 168 -3.00 -3.72 -13.78
C LEU A 168 -1.95 -4.69 -13.21
N SER A 169 -2.35 -5.62 -12.34
CA SER A 169 -1.48 -6.63 -11.71
C SER A 169 -0.26 -6.01 -11.01
N LEU A 170 -0.42 -4.81 -10.43
CA LEU A 170 0.57 -4.18 -9.56
C LEU A 170 0.51 -4.85 -8.18
N LYS A 171 1.66 -4.93 -7.52
CA LYS A 171 1.76 -5.56 -6.20
C LYS A 171 1.45 -4.54 -5.10
N SER A 172 1.01 -5.00 -3.93
CA SER A 172 0.67 -4.10 -2.81
C SER A 172 1.82 -3.19 -2.38
N TYR A 173 3.08 -3.61 -2.52
CA TYR A 173 4.22 -2.74 -2.21
C TYR A 173 4.33 -1.56 -3.19
N ASN A 174 3.91 -1.70 -4.45
CA ASN A 174 3.84 -0.59 -5.40
C ASN A 174 2.82 0.46 -4.92
N ILE A 175 1.69 0.02 -4.36
CA ILE A 175 0.68 0.93 -3.80
C ILE A 175 1.22 1.68 -2.59
N ALA A 176 1.98 1.00 -1.73
CA ALA A 176 2.62 1.64 -0.58
C ALA A 176 3.61 2.73 -1.03
N GLU A 177 4.50 2.39 -1.97
CA GLU A 177 5.45 3.33 -2.58
C GLU A 177 4.73 4.54 -3.20
N LEU A 178 3.68 4.33 -4.01
CA LEU A 178 2.89 5.42 -4.58
C LEU A 178 2.24 6.32 -3.52
N ASN A 179 1.81 5.74 -2.39
CA ASN A 179 1.22 6.52 -1.31
C ASN A 179 2.25 7.35 -0.53
N GLU A 180 3.49 6.90 -0.47
CA GLU A 180 4.62 7.60 0.17
C GLU A 180 5.17 8.70 -0.74
N ASP A 181 5.37 8.39 -2.02
CA ASP A 181 6.01 9.29 -2.99
C ASP A 181 5.12 10.46 -3.43
N TYR A 182 3.81 10.23 -3.52
CA TYR A 182 2.87 11.21 -4.05
C TYR A 182 1.87 11.65 -2.98
N LYS A 183 1.80 12.95 -2.70
CA LYS A 183 0.83 13.49 -1.74
C LYS A 183 -0.56 13.68 -2.34
N LYS A 184 -0.62 14.11 -3.60
CA LYS A 184 -1.89 14.39 -4.29
C LYS A 184 -2.47 13.11 -4.86
N PHE A 185 -3.77 12.92 -4.66
CA PHE A 185 -4.50 11.77 -5.15
C PHE A 185 -4.33 11.55 -6.65
N ARG A 186 -4.55 12.60 -7.46
CA ARG A 186 -4.39 12.52 -8.92
C ARG A 186 -2.99 12.09 -9.35
N ASP A 187 -1.96 12.57 -8.66
CA ASP A 187 -0.58 12.21 -8.98
C ASP A 187 -0.31 10.73 -8.67
N LYS A 188 -0.92 10.16 -7.61
CA LYS A 188 -0.87 8.72 -7.31
C LYS A 188 -1.48 7.89 -8.44
N VAL A 189 -2.68 8.27 -8.88
CA VAL A 189 -3.41 7.57 -9.93
C VAL A 189 -2.66 7.65 -11.27
N TYR A 190 -2.13 8.82 -11.61
CA TYR A 190 -1.28 8.98 -12.79
C TYR A 190 -0.02 8.10 -12.69
N ALA A 191 0.69 8.16 -11.56
CA ALA A 191 1.91 7.39 -11.34
C ALA A 191 1.65 5.87 -11.34
N MET A 192 0.49 5.41 -10.86
CA MET A 192 0.02 4.03 -10.99
C MET A 192 -0.04 3.60 -12.47
N PHE A 193 -0.65 4.40 -13.34
CA PHE A 193 -0.72 4.08 -14.76
C PHE A 193 0.65 4.13 -15.44
N VAL A 194 1.50 5.09 -15.07
CA VAL A 194 2.89 5.17 -15.57
C VAL A 194 3.67 3.93 -15.15
N MET A 195 3.51 3.47 -13.91
CA MET A 195 4.15 2.26 -13.42
C MET A 195 3.67 1.01 -14.15
N TRP A 196 2.36 0.90 -14.40
CA TRP A 196 1.80 -0.15 -15.24
C TRP A 196 2.39 -0.11 -16.66
N ARG A 197 2.45 1.07 -17.29
CA ARG A 197 3.03 1.23 -18.63
C ARG A 197 4.49 0.79 -18.66
N LYS A 198 5.30 1.22 -17.69
CA LYS A 198 6.71 0.80 -17.55
C LYS A 198 6.86 -0.71 -17.40
N LYS A 199 5.99 -1.35 -16.61
CA LYS A 199 5.99 -2.80 -16.40
C LYS A 199 5.63 -3.58 -17.68
N ASN A 200 4.84 -2.99 -18.57
CA ASN A 200 4.33 -3.63 -19.79
C ASN A 200 4.87 -2.96 -21.06
N ALA A 201 6.06 -2.36 -20.99
CA ALA A 201 6.66 -1.60 -22.09
C ALA A 201 6.62 -2.37 -23.42
N GLY A 202 6.16 -1.72 -24.49
CA GLY A 202 5.97 -2.33 -25.80
C GLY A 202 4.64 -3.07 -26.00
N THR A 203 3.85 -3.25 -24.94
CA THR A 203 2.48 -3.83 -25.01
C THR A 203 1.44 -2.96 -24.31
N ALA A 204 1.86 -1.83 -23.72
CA ALA A 204 1.03 -0.99 -22.87
C ALA A 204 0.20 0.00 -23.69
N THR A 205 -0.52 -0.50 -24.70
CA THR A 205 -1.31 0.33 -25.63
C THR A 205 -2.60 0.84 -24.98
N THR A 206 -3.19 1.90 -25.55
CA THR A 206 -4.50 2.42 -25.14
C THR A 206 -5.59 1.34 -25.19
N ALA A 207 -5.56 0.46 -26.19
CA ALA A 207 -6.56 -0.61 -26.37
C ALA A 207 -6.49 -1.64 -25.24
N VAL A 208 -5.27 -2.06 -24.87
CA VAL A 208 -5.05 -3.01 -23.78
C VAL A 208 -5.46 -2.40 -22.43
N LEU A 209 -5.17 -1.10 -22.23
CA LEU A 209 -5.61 -0.42 -21.02
C LEU A 209 -7.14 -0.30 -20.96
N LEU A 210 -7.78 0.04 -22.08
CA LEU A 210 -9.23 0.13 -22.18
C LEU A 210 -9.90 -1.24 -21.89
N GLU A 211 -9.42 -2.32 -22.48
CA GLU A 211 -9.93 -3.68 -22.25
C GLU A 211 -9.89 -4.05 -20.75
N LYS A 212 -8.76 -3.78 -20.10
CA LYS A 212 -8.55 -4.05 -18.67
C LYS A 212 -9.49 -3.27 -17.74
N LEU A 213 -9.86 -2.06 -18.15
CA LEU A 213 -10.76 -1.20 -17.38
C LEU A 213 -12.23 -1.46 -17.71
N GLN A 214 -12.56 -1.77 -18.95
CA GLN A 214 -13.93 -2.07 -19.38
C GLN A 214 -14.46 -3.40 -18.80
N ALA A 215 -13.57 -4.32 -18.44
CA ALA A 215 -13.93 -5.54 -17.72
C ALA A 215 -14.45 -5.28 -16.29
N ARG A 216 -14.36 -4.04 -15.80
CA ARG A 216 -14.75 -3.64 -14.45
C ARG A 216 -16.09 -2.88 -14.45
N SER A 217 -16.92 -3.14 -13.45
CA SER A 217 -18.20 -2.43 -13.25
C SER A 217 -18.08 -1.18 -12.38
N ASP A 218 -16.96 -0.99 -11.70
CA ASP A 218 -16.65 0.12 -10.79
C ASP A 218 -15.84 1.25 -11.46
N VAL A 219 -15.57 1.14 -12.76
CA VAL A 219 -14.95 2.22 -13.55
C VAL A 219 -16.05 3.03 -14.24
N GLU A 220 -16.05 4.35 -14.03
CA GLU A 220 -17.01 5.25 -14.65
C GLU A 220 -16.87 5.28 -16.18
N MET A 221 -17.99 5.44 -16.89
CA MET A 221 -18.01 5.48 -18.37
C MET A 221 -17.15 6.64 -18.90
N GLU A 222 -17.10 7.75 -18.18
CA GLU A 222 -16.29 8.93 -18.47
C GLU A 222 -14.80 8.61 -18.51
N ALA A 223 -14.33 7.70 -17.66
CA ALA A 223 -12.95 7.21 -17.67
C ALA A 223 -12.64 6.40 -18.94
N LEU A 224 -13.59 5.56 -19.37
CA LEU A 224 -13.46 4.76 -20.61
C LEU A 224 -13.50 5.67 -21.85
N ASP A 225 -14.39 6.65 -21.86
CA ASP A 225 -14.50 7.63 -22.94
C ASP A 225 -13.26 8.52 -23.04
N ALA A 226 -12.63 8.86 -21.92
CA ALA A 226 -11.34 9.56 -21.90
C ALA A 226 -10.25 8.78 -22.65
N LEU A 227 -10.22 7.45 -22.51
CA LEU A 227 -9.27 6.60 -23.24
C LEU A 227 -9.64 6.41 -24.72
N ARG A 228 -10.93 6.31 -25.05
CA ARG A 228 -11.41 6.12 -26.44
C ARG A 228 -11.00 7.25 -27.38
N LYS A 229 -10.75 8.45 -26.87
CA LYS A 229 -10.23 9.59 -27.66
C LYS A 229 -8.83 9.34 -28.24
N TYR A 230 -8.12 8.35 -27.72
CA TYR A 230 -6.73 8.01 -28.04
C TYR A 230 -6.59 6.63 -28.71
N LEU A 231 -7.70 6.09 -29.22
CA LEU A 231 -7.77 4.94 -30.12
C LEU A 231 -7.98 5.42 -31.56
#